data_AF-F9ZMX5-F1
#
_entry.id   AF-F9ZMX5-F1
#
_cell.length_a   1.000
_cell.length_b   1.000
_cell.length_c   1.000
_cell.angle_alpha   90.00
_cell.angle_beta   90.00
_cell.angle_gamma   90.00
#
_symmetry.space_group_name_H-M   'P 1'
#
loop_
_entity.id
_entity.type
_entity.pdbx_description
1 polymer ?
#
loop_
_entity_poly.entity_id
_entity_poly.type
_entity_poly.pdbx_seq_one_letter_code
_entity_poly.pdbx_strand_id
1 'polypeptide(L)'
;MTTTVDFRIGHVLDVLRELPKNSVQTVVTSPPYFGLRDYGLEPVVWEPVVYAPMPGMPEIRVPAWVDADEWAVCDHEWGDWAENHDVRETAIAGKTRTTDRSYGGDASRRFDGNHQKHHHGQFCRRCGAWRGCLGMEPSAELYIGHMVQVFRAVRRVLREDGTLWLNLGDSYAGGREHAAGIKPKDLLGVPWRAAFAL
;
A
#
# COMPACT_ATOMS: atom_id res chain seq x y z
N MET A 1 -23.08 -29.47 12.37
CA MET A 1 -21.97 -28.92 11.57
C MET A 1 -21.01 -28.25 12.53
N THR A 2 -19.76 -28.69 12.58
CA THR A 2 -18.72 -28.04 13.38
C THR A 2 -18.14 -26.89 12.57
N THR A 3 -18.17 -25.68 13.11
CA THR A 3 -17.48 -24.54 12.52
C THR A 3 -15.98 -24.71 12.72
N THR A 4 -15.22 -24.84 11.64
CA THR A 4 -13.75 -24.82 11.69
C THR A 4 -13.27 -23.39 11.47
N VAL A 5 -12.34 -22.93 12.30
CA VAL A 5 -11.65 -21.64 12.16
C VAL A 5 -10.18 -21.93 11.89
N ASP A 6 -9.61 -21.27 10.89
CA ASP A 6 -8.24 -21.44 10.42
C ASP A 6 -7.55 -20.06 10.34
N PHE A 7 -6.42 -19.91 11.04
CA PHE A 7 -5.63 -18.69 11.08
C PHE A 7 -4.31 -18.93 10.35
N ARG A 8 -4.09 -18.20 9.25
CA ARG A 8 -2.86 -18.24 8.46
C ARG A 8 -2.06 -16.95 8.67
N ILE A 9 -0.82 -17.07 9.12
CA ILE A 9 0.10 -15.94 9.33
C ILE A 9 1.12 -15.93 8.20
N GLY A 10 1.22 -14.83 7.47
CA GLY A 10 2.19 -14.67 6.40
C GLY A 10 1.85 -13.51 5.46
N HIS A 11 2.70 -13.29 4.47
CA HIS A 11 2.43 -12.34 3.41
C HIS A 11 1.23 -12.81 2.58
N VAL A 12 0.30 -11.89 2.29
CA VAL A 12 -1.01 -12.23 1.72
C VAL A 12 -0.90 -12.97 0.38
N LEU A 13 0.06 -12.61 -0.47
CA LEU A 13 0.25 -13.28 -1.76
C LEU A 13 0.72 -14.72 -1.60
N ASP A 14 1.54 -15.01 -0.59
CA ASP A 14 2.04 -16.37 -0.34
C ASP A 14 0.93 -17.25 0.22
N VAL A 15 0.21 -16.73 1.23
CA VAL A 15 -0.93 -17.43 1.84
C VAL A 15 -2.04 -17.69 0.82
N LEU A 16 -2.37 -16.69 0.00
CA LEU A 16 -3.40 -16.85 -1.01
C LEU A 16 -3.02 -17.90 -2.05
N ARG A 17 -1.74 -18.08 -2.41
CA ARG A 17 -1.31 -19.11 -3.39
C ARG A 17 -1.61 -20.53 -2.92
N GLU A 18 -1.58 -20.80 -1.63
CA GLU A 18 -1.86 -22.12 -1.04
C GLU A 18 -3.35 -22.49 -1.10
N LEU A 19 -4.24 -21.50 -1.23
CA LEU A 19 -5.68 -21.76 -1.27
C LEU A 19 -6.12 -22.32 -2.63
N PRO A 20 -7.06 -23.29 -2.67
CA PRO A 20 -7.63 -23.76 -3.92
C PRO A 20 -8.33 -22.64 -4.71
N LYS A 21 -8.43 -22.81 -6.02
CA LYS A 21 -9.25 -21.90 -6.85
C LYS A 21 -10.72 -22.04 -6.46
N ASN A 22 -11.50 -20.95 -6.58
CA ASN A 22 -12.95 -20.98 -6.34
C ASN A 22 -13.37 -21.61 -4.99
N SER A 23 -12.58 -21.41 -3.93
CA SER A 23 -12.83 -22.00 -2.61
C SER A 23 -13.41 -21.03 -1.59
N VAL A 24 -13.41 -19.73 -1.87
CA VAL A 24 -13.86 -18.67 -0.95
C VAL A 24 -15.18 -18.08 -1.41
N GLN A 25 -16.19 -18.07 -0.54
CA GLN A 25 -17.51 -17.50 -0.84
C GLN A 25 -17.54 -15.97 -0.67
N THR A 26 -16.91 -15.47 0.39
CA THR A 26 -16.97 -14.05 0.73
C THR A 26 -15.61 -13.58 1.24
N VAL A 27 -15.15 -12.45 0.71
CA VAL A 27 -13.98 -11.73 1.21
C VAL A 27 -14.43 -10.41 1.79
N VAL A 28 -14.04 -10.14 3.03
CA VAL A 28 -14.28 -8.85 3.70
C VAL A 28 -12.92 -8.34 4.16
N THR A 29 -12.50 -7.18 3.67
CA THR A 29 -11.15 -6.67 3.93
C THR A 29 -11.08 -5.16 4.01
N SER A 30 -10.11 -4.69 4.78
CA SER A 30 -9.65 -3.30 4.86
C SER A 30 -8.13 -3.31 4.82
N PRO A 31 -7.50 -3.20 3.64
CA PRO A 31 -6.04 -3.16 3.54
C PRO A 31 -5.49 -1.92 4.27
N PRO A 32 -4.20 -1.87 4.58
CA PRO A 32 -3.55 -0.63 5.04
C PRO A 32 -3.89 0.53 4.10
N TYR A 33 -4.36 1.64 4.66
CA TYR A 33 -4.69 2.83 3.88
C TYR A 33 -3.40 3.54 3.48
N PHE A 34 -3.35 4.01 2.24
CA PHE A 34 -2.16 4.62 1.65
C PHE A 34 -1.61 5.79 2.50
N GLY A 35 -0.37 5.70 2.94
CA GLY A 35 0.34 6.76 3.65
C GLY A 35 -0.22 7.15 5.02
N LEU A 36 -1.08 6.34 5.64
CA LEU A 36 -1.71 6.71 6.92
C LEU A 36 -1.08 6.07 8.15
N ARG A 37 -0.61 4.81 8.05
CA ARG A 37 -0.08 4.06 9.19
C ARG A 37 1.04 3.11 8.77
N ASP A 38 2.10 3.12 9.57
CA ASP A 38 3.08 2.03 9.61
C ASP A 38 2.76 1.14 10.80
N TYR A 39 2.76 -0.16 10.54
CA TYR A 39 2.51 -1.20 11.53
C TYR A 39 3.80 -1.78 12.11
N GLY A 40 4.97 -1.25 11.74
CA GLY A 40 6.27 -1.72 12.21
C GLY A 40 6.59 -3.14 11.75
N LEU A 41 6.06 -3.54 10.59
CA LEU A 41 6.30 -4.85 10.00
C LEU A 41 7.62 -4.85 9.23
N GLU A 42 8.26 -6.02 9.16
CA GLU A 42 9.44 -6.20 8.31
C GLU A 42 9.07 -5.96 6.83
N PRO A 43 9.82 -5.11 6.10
CA PRO A 43 9.60 -4.87 4.69
C PRO A 43 9.68 -6.15 3.85
N VAL A 44 8.64 -6.39 3.05
CA VAL A 44 8.60 -7.48 2.07
C VAL A 44 8.91 -6.95 0.67
N VAL A 45 9.27 -7.86 -0.23
CA VAL A 45 9.64 -7.49 -1.59
C VAL A 45 8.44 -7.68 -2.54
N TRP A 46 8.08 -6.62 -3.23
CA TRP A 46 6.98 -6.55 -4.17
C TRP A 46 7.50 -6.50 -5.61
N GLU A 47 6.92 -7.33 -6.47
CA GLU A 47 7.23 -7.35 -7.89
C GLU A 47 6.79 -6.02 -8.56
N PRO A 48 7.50 -5.57 -9.62
CA PRO A 48 7.01 -4.48 -10.47
C PRO A 48 5.60 -4.76 -11.00
N VAL A 49 4.78 -3.72 -11.08
CA VAL A 49 3.37 -3.84 -11.47
C VAL A 49 3.14 -3.34 -12.89
N VAL A 50 2.30 -4.06 -13.62
CA VAL A 50 1.63 -3.56 -14.82
C VAL A 50 0.13 -3.73 -14.64
N TYR A 51 -0.61 -2.63 -14.76
CA TYR A 51 -2.07 -2.63 -14.67
C TYR A 51 -2.68 -1.53 -15.54
N ALA A 52 -3.85 -1.81 -16.10
CA ALA A 52 -4.67 -0.78 -16.75
C ALA A 52 -5.51 -0.08 -15.66
N PRO A 53 -5.53 1.26 -15.60
CA PRO A 53 -6.33 1.99 -14.62
C PRO A 53 -7.82 1.77 -14.78
N MET A 54 -8.26 1.43 -16.00
CA MET A 54 -9.62 1.07 -16.39
C MET A 54 -9.56 0.14 -17.61
N PRO A 55 -10.60 -0.68 -17.84
CA PRO A 55 -10.76 -1.40 -19.10
C PRO A 55 -10.66 -0.47 -20.31
N GLY A 56 -9.80 -0.81 -21.27
CA GLY A 56 -9.60 -0.05 -22.51
C GLY A 56 -8.65 1.15 -22.40
N MET A 57 -8.12 1.46 -21.21
CA MET A 57 -7.06 2.46 -21.04
C MET A 57 -5.66 1.85 -21.25
N PRO A 58 -4.66 2.65 -21.63
CA PRO A 58 -3.27 2.20 -21.68
C PRO A 58 -2.81 1.65 -20.34
N GLU A 59 -1.98 0.61 -20.39
CA GLU A 59 -1.36 0.05 -19.19
C GLU A 59 -0.38 1.04 -18.58
N ILE A 60 -0.41 1.12 -17.26
CA ILE A 60 0.58 1.81 -16.45
C ILE A 60 1.56 0.77 -15.90
N ARG A 61 2.84 1.08 -16.07
CA ARG A 61 3.94 0.32 -15.47
C ARG A 61 4.50 1.11 -14.29
N VAL A 62 4.61 0.46 -13.13
CA VAL A 62 5.20 1.08 -11.93
C VAL A 62 6.23 0.11 -11.34
N PRO A 63 7.51 0.52 -11.23
CA PRO A 63 8.07 1.79 -11.73
C PRO A 63 8.14 1.86 -13.26
N ALA A 64 7.94 3.06 -13.82
CA ALA A 64 7.89 3.27 -15.27
C ALA A 64 9.22 3.05 -16.00
N TRP A 65 10.35 3.05 -15.26
CA TRP A 65 11.70 3.00 -15.82
C TRP A 65 12.28 1.59 -15.96
N VAL A 66 11.54 0.53 -15.57
CA VAL A 66 12.03 -0.86 -15.65
C VAL A 66 11.10 -1.72 -16.47
N ASP A 67 11.65 -2.65 -17.25
CA ASP A 67 10.87 -3.71 -17.87
C ASP A 67 10.60 -4.84 -16.86
N ALA A 68 9.34 -5.21 -16.68
CA ALA A 68 8.92 -6.13 -15.60
C ALA A 68 9.35 -7.58 -15.87
N ASP A 69 9.71 -7.91 -17.11
CA ASP A 69 10.03 -9.28 -17.54
C ASP A 69 11.35 -9.81 -16.94
N GLU A 70 12.21 -8.93 -16.44
CA GLU A 70 13.51 -9.30 -15.85
C GLU A 70 13.46 -9.48 -14.31
N TRP A 71 12.29 -9.34 -13.68
CA TRP A 71 12.11 -9.48 -12.24
C TRP A 71 12.45 -10.88 -11.70
N ALA A 72 11.92 -11.91 -12.35
CA ALA A 72 11.87 -13.28 -11.81
C ALA A 72 13.26 -13.93 -11.62
N VAL A 73 14.29 -13.39 -12.27
CA VAL A 73 15.67 -13.90 -12.24
C VAL A 73 16.65 -12.91 -11.61
N CYS A 74 16.16 -11.80 -11.03
CA CYS A 74 17.00 -10.76 -10.47
C CYS A 74 17.43 -11.09 -9.03
N ASP A 75 18.73 -11.04 -8.73
CA ASP A 75 19.28 -11.19 -7.36
C ASP A 75 19.04 -9.97 -6.45
N HIS A 76 18.34 -8.96 -6.96
CA HIS A 76 18.03 -7.67 -6.33
C HIS A 76 19.24 -6.87 -5.85
N GLU A 77 19.52 -5.78 -6.56
CA GLU A 77 20.50 -4.78 -6.13
C GLU A 77 19.79 -3.58 -5.50
N TRP A 78 19.84 -3.48 -4.17
CA TRP A 78 19.21 -2.40 -3.42
C TRP A 78 20.10 -1.15 -3.36
N GLY A 79 19.48 0.02 -3.23
CA GLY A 79 20.24 1.23 -2.91
C GLY A 79 20.62 1.28 -1.44
N ASP A 80 21.46 2.25 -1.07
CA ASP A 80 21.81 2.50 0.32
C ASP A 80 20.54 2.86 1.11
N TRP A 81 20.25 2.06 2.13
CA TRP A 81 19.12 2.27 3.03
C TRP A 81 19.41 3.49 3.89
N ALA A 82 18.64 4.57 3.70
CA ALA A 82 18.64 5.70 4.61
C ALA A 82 17.34 5.68 5.44
N GLU A 83 17.44 5.25 6.70
CA GLU A 83 16.41 5.50 7.71
C GLU A 83 16.38 7.01 7.98
N ASN A 84 15.59 7.75 7.22
CA ASN A 84 15.32 9.14 7.53
C ASN A 84 14.32 9.20 8.71
N HIS A 85 14.79 8.91 9.91
CA HIS A 85 14.09 9.31 11.13
C HIS A 85 14.15 10.83 11.23
N ASP A 86 13.03 11.50 10.99
CA ASP A 86 12.91 12.89 11.42
C ASP A 86 12.79 12.96 12.92
N VAL A 87 13.95 12.97 13.58
CA VAL A 87 14.05 13.55 14.91
C VAL A 87 13.79 15.03 14.74
N ARG A 88 12.53 15.42 14.93
CA ARG A 88 12.15 16.82 14.88
C ARG A 88 12.80 17.50 16.08
N GLU A 89 13.87 18.24 15.84
CA GLU A 89 14.42 19.18 16.81
C GLU A 89 13.26 20.07 17.27
N THR A 90 13.02 20.08 18.59
CA THR A 90 11.90 20.77 19.22
C THR A 90 11.88 22.24 18.84
N ALA A 91 11.02 22.61 17.88
CA ALA A 91 10.77 24.01 17.57
C ALA A 91 10.00 24.65 18.73
N ILE A 92 10.71 25.39 19.57
CA ILE A 92 10.14 26.28 20.58
C ILE A 92 9.54 27.48 19.83
N ALA A 93 8.29 27.35 19.38
CA ALA A 93 7.52 28.49 18.88
C ALA A 93 6.01 28.21 18.93
N GLY A 94 5.45 28.26 20.14
CA GLY A 94 4.18 28.93 20.51
C GLY A 94 2.97 28.89 19.57
N LYS A 95 2.78 27.86 18.74
CA LYS A 95 1.55 27.65 17.98
C LYS A 95 1.05 26.23 18.21
N THR A 96 0.03 26.10 19.05
CA THR A 96 -0.66 24.83 19.29
C THR A 96 -1.33 24.39 17.99
N ARG A 97 -0.78 23.36 17.34
CA ARG A 97 -1.46 22.66 16.25
C ARG A 97 -2.70 21.98 16.83
N THR A 98 -3.75 21.89 16.03
CA THR A 98 -5.00 21.15 16.28
C THR A 98 -4.75 19.62 16.33
N THR A 99 -3.92 19.15 17.27
CA THR A 99 -3.65 17.73 17.53
C THR A 99 -4.32 17.22 18.80
N ASP A 100 -4.89 18.11 19.62
CA ASP A 100 -5.44 17.76 20.95
C ASP A 100 -6.94 17.40 20.95
N ARG A 101 -7.52 17.04 19.80
CA ARG A 101 -8.89 16.49 19.75
C ARG A 101 -8.86 15.02 19.38
N SER A 102 -8.80 14.13 20.39
CA SER A 102 -9.29 12.77 20.26
C SER A 102 -10.73 12.70 20.78
N TYR A 103 -11.64 12.13 19.99
CA TYR A 103 -12.93 11.67 20.52
C TYR A 103 -12.68 10.34 21.24
N GLY A 104 -12.96 10.32 22.55
CA GLY A 104 -12.68 9.18 23.42
C GLY A 104 -11.24 9.21 23.93
N GLY A 105 -11.06 9.18 25.25
CA GLY A 105 -9.79 9.32 25.97
C GLY A 105 -8.82 8.14 25.84
N ASP A 106 -8.77 7.49 24.67
CA ASP A 106 -7.84 6.42 24.37
C ASP A 106 -6.52 7.00 23.83
N ALA A 107 -5.47 6.91 24.65
CA ALA A 107 -4.14 7.42 24.31
C ALA A 107 -3.47 6.67 23.15
N SER A 108 -3.93 5.47 22.78
CA SER A 108 -3.41 4.71 21.63
C SER A 108 -3.76 5.32 20.27
N ARG A 109 -4.70 6.29 20.25
CA ARG A 109 -5.15 6.99 19.04
C ARG A 109 -4.54 8.39 18.86
N ARG A 110 -3.55 8.74 19.68
CA ARG A 110 -2.84 10.01 19.54
C ARG A 110 -2.06 10.02 18.24
N PHE A 111 -2.40 10.95 17.36
CA PHE A 111 -1.63 11.26 16.16
C PHE A 111 -0.34 11.98 16.60
N ASP A 112 0.76 11.25 16.70
CA ASP A 112 2.06 11.73 17.18
C ASP A 112 2.80 12.63 16.18
N GLY A 113 2.20 12.88 15.02
CA GLY A 113 2.76 13.78 14.01
C GLY A 113 4.08 13.29 13.41
N ASN A 114 4.46 12.04 13.65
CA ASN A 114 5.65 11.44 13.06
C ASN A 114 5.33 11.09 11.60
N HIS A 115 5.52 12.06 10.71
CA HIS A 115 5.36 11.84 9.27
C HIS A 115 6.55 10.99 8.82
N GLN A 116 6.28 9.72 8.51
CA GLN A 116 7.27 8.82 7.95
C GLN A 116 7.78 9.38 6.63
N LYS A 117 9.10 9.42 6.51
CA LYS A 117 9.79 9.99 5.35
C LYS A 117 10.04 8.92 4.30
N HIS A 118 9.97 9.37 3.05
CA HIS A 118 10.33 8.63 1.85
C HIS A 118 11.70 7.96 2.00
N HIS A 119 11.71 6.66 1.77
CA HIS A 119 12.87 5.81 1.96
C HIS A 119 13.72 5.80 0.67
N HIS A 120 14.94 6.31 0.77
CA HIS A 120 15.94 6.13 -0.27
C HIS A 120 16.45 4.68 -0.19
N GLY A 121 16.52 3.96 -1.33
CA GLY A 121 17.06 2.60 -1.42
C GLY A 121 16.05 1.45 -1.52
N GLN A 122 14.75 1.72 -1.40
CA GLN A 122 13.69 0.67 -1.45
C GLN A 122 13.45 0.05 -2.82
N PHE A 123 13.86 0.70 -3.90
CA PHE A 123 13.73 0.13 -5.23
C PHE A 123 14.99 -0.63 -5.61
N CYS A 124 14.80 -1.81 -6.19
CA CYS A 124 15.89 -2.51 -6.85
C CYS A 124 16.33 -1.72 -8.08
N ARG A 125 17.63 -1.46 -8.19
CA ARG A 125 18.26 -0.72 -9.30
C ARG A 125 18.19 -1.45 -10.64
N ARG A 126 18.00 -2.77 -10.63
CA ARG A 126 17.97 -3.61 -11.84
C ARG A 126 16.56 -3.86 -12.33
N CYS A 127 15.72 -4.44 -11.46
CA CYS A 127 14.40 -4.92 -11.83
C CYS A 127 13.24 -4.04 -11.34
N GLY A 128 13.50 -3.00 -10.55
CA GLY A 128 12.46 -2.05 -10.15
C GLY A 128 11.47 -2.54 -9.10
N ALA A 129 11.67 -3.73 -8.52
CA ALA A 129 10.88 -4.12 -7.37
C ALA A 129 11.05 -3.19 -6.21
N TRP A 130 10.01 -3.18 -5.39
CA TRP A 130 9.94 -2.33 -4.22
C TRP A 130 9.98 -3.17 -2.96
N ARG A 131 10.87 -2.84 -2.03
CA ARG A 131 10.91 -3.44 -0.70
C ARG A 131 10.25 -2.50 0.30
N GLY A 132 9.12 -2.93 0.86
CA GLY A 132 8.32 -2.13 1.78
C GLY A 132 7.06 -2.85 2.27
N CYS A 133 6.25 -2.13 3.04
CA CYS A 133 5.00 -2.62 3.61
C CYS A 133 3.81 -2.02 2.86
N LEU A 134 2.81 -2.85 2.49
CA LEU A 134 1.59 -2.36 1.82
C LEU A 134 0.99 -1.16 2.55
N GLY A 135 0.68 -0.10 1.82
CA GLY A 135 0.23 1.18 2.35
C GLY A 135 1.34 2.20 2.57
N MET A 136 2.62 1.79 2.52
CA MET A 136 3.79 2.68 2.67
C MET A 136 4.53 2.93 1.36
N GLU A 137 3.87 2.68 0.23
CA GLU A 137 4.42 2.93 -1.09
C GLU A 137 4.78 4.41 -1.29
N PRO A 138 5.84 4.71 -2.07
CA PRO A 138 6.26 6.07 -2.37
C PRO A 138 5.29 6.82 -3.30
N SER A 139 4.31 6.14 -3.90
CA SER A 139 3.28 6.77 -4.73
C SER A 139 1.96 6.01 -4.65
N ALA A 140 0.86 6.75 -4.86
CA ALA A 140 -0.47 6.15 -4.92
C ALA A 140 -0.59 5.18 -6.10
N GLU A 141 0.07 5.45 -7.23
CA GLU A 141 0.13 4.55 -8.39
C GLU A 141 0.75 3.20 -8.04
N LEU A 142 1.86 3.17 -7.27
CA LEU A 142 2.47 1.92 -6.85
C LEU A 142 1.56 1.17 -5.87
N TYR A 143 0.94 1.88 -4.92
CA TYR A 143 -0.03 1.30 -3.99
C TYR A 143 -1.20 0.64 -4.73
N ILE A 144 -1.79 1.32 -5.71
CA ILE A 144 -2.87 0.75 -6.52
C ILE A 144 -2.37 -0.46 -7.31
N GLY A 145 -1.14 -0.44 -7.82
CA GLY A 145 -0.54 -1.59 -8.46
C GLY A 145 -0.40 -2.83 -7.56
N HIS A 146 0.12 -2.67 -6.34
CA HIS A 146 0.21 -3.77 -5.38
C HIS A 146 -1.17 -4.25 -4.92
N MET A 147 -2.13 -3.33 -4.80
CA MET A 147 -3.53 -3.69 -4.60
C MET A 147 -4.04 -4.56 -5.76
N VAL A 148 -3.79 -4.21 -7.02
CA VAL A 148 -4.14 -5.05 -8.18
C VAL A 148 -3.52 -6.45 -8.08
N GLN A 149 -2.24 -6.58 -7.67
CA GLN A 149 -1.63 -7.90 -7.46
C GLN A 149 -2.37 -8.72 -6.40
N VAL A 150 -2.66 -8.13 -5.24
CA VAL A 150 -3.39 -8.80 -4.16
C VAL A 150 -4.78 -9.23 -4.63
N PHE A 151 -5.50 -8.35 -5.30
CA PHE A 151 -6.88 -8.61 -5.71
C PHE A 151 -6.97 -9.55 -6.91
N ARG A 152 -5.95 -9.64 -7.78
CA ARG A 152 -5.81 -10.73 -8.76
C ARG A 152 -5.68 -12.08 -8.06
N ALA A 153 -4.89 -12.17 -6.98
CA ALA A 153 -4.79 -13.38 -6.18
C ALA A 153 -6.10 -13.70 -5.45
N VAL A 154 -6.81 -12.69 -4.93
CA VAL A 154 -8.14 -12.85 -4.33
C VAL A 154 -9.15 -13.35 -5.36
N ARG A 155 -9.16 -12.77 -6.57
CA ARG A 155 -10.08 -13.16 -7.65
C ARG A 155 -9.94 -14.65 -8.02
N ARG A 156 -8.72 -15.20 -7.95
CA ARG A 156 -8.43 -16.62 -8.20
C ARG A 156 -9.09 -17.55 -7.18
N VAL A 157 -9.12 -17.17 -5.91
CA VAL A 157 -9.65 -18.01 -4.82
C VAL A 157 -11.14 -17.79 -4.60
N LEU A 158 -11.66 -16.62 -4.99
CA LEU A 158 -13.07 -16.28 -4.91
C LEU A 158 -13.88 -17.14 -5.91
N ARG A 159 -14.99 -17.69 -5.44
CA ARG A 159 -15.96 -18.41 -6.28
C ARG A 159 -16.55 -17.49 -7.35
N GLU A 160 -17.11 -18.09 -8.40
CA GLU A 160 -17.83 -17.37 -9.45
C GLU A 160 -19.07 -16.63 -8.92
N ASP A 161 -19.74 -17.20 -7.91
CA ASP A 161 -20.87 -16.61 -7.17
C ASP A 161 -20.43 -15.85 -5.90
N GLY A 162 -19.13 -15.63 -5.75
CA GLY A 162 -18.55 -15.04 -4.55
C GLY A 162 -18.76 -13.52 -4.45
N THR A 163 -18.66 -12.99 -3.23
CA THR A 163 -18.75 -11.55 -2.97
C THR A 163 -17.47 -11.01 -2.36
N LEU A 164 -17.14 -9.76 -2.69
CA LEU A 164 -16.01 -9.05 -2.14
C LEU A 164 -16.47 -7.70 -1.57
N TRP A 165 -16.07 -7.43 -0.34
CA TRP A 165 -16.31 -6.18 0.37
C TRP A 165 -14.96 -5.54 0.71
N LEU A 166 -14.68 -4.40 0.08
CA LEU A 166 -13.48 -3.60 0.31
C LEU A 166 -13.85 -2.32 1.04
N ASN A 167 -13.34 -2.18 2.27
CA ASN A 167 -13.37 -0.92 3.01
C ASN A 167 -12.06 -0.17 2.79
N LEU A 168 -12.13 1.00 2.15
CA LEU A 168 -10.96 1.79 1.78
C LEU A 168 -11.25 3.27 1.94
N GLY A 169 -10.40 3.97 2.70
CA GLY A 169 -10.42 5.41 2.85
C GLY A 169 -9.48 6.09 1.87
N ASP A 170 -9.68 7.39 1.67
CA ASP A 170 -8.79 8.22 0.87
C ASP A 170 -7.68 8.84 1.72
N SER A 171 -6.66 9.34 1.03
CA SER A 171 -5.49 9.97 1.62
C SER A 171 -5.29 11.37 1.04
N TYR A 172 -4.74 12.24 1.87
CA TYR A 172 -4.46 13.62 1.49
C TYR A 172 -3.06 13.74 0.93
N ALA A 173 -2.89 14.52 -0.14
CA ALA A 173 -1.58 14.91 -0.62
C ALA A 173 -0.76 15.59 0.49
N GLY A 174 0.45 15.07 0.72
CA GLY A 174 1.40 15.63 1.66
C GLY A 174 2.00 16.96 1.17
N GLY A 175 2.54 17.77 2.08
CA GLY A 175 3.09 19.10 1.75
C GLY A 175 4.35 19.11 0.86
N ARG A 176 4.82 17.95 0.39
CA ARG A 176 6.01 17.80 -0.45
C ARG A 176 5.80 16.91 -1.68
N GLU A 177 4.74 16.12 -1.73
CA GLU A 177 4.38 15.29 -2.91
C GLU A 177 3.72 16.18 -3.96
N HIS A 178 4.53 16.80 -4.81
CA HIS A 178 4.02 17.51 -5.97
C HIS A 178 3.96 16.53 -7.14
N ALA A 179 3.03 15.56 -7.09
CA ALA A 179 2.46 15.07 -8.33
C ALA A 179 1.89 16.32 -9.04
N ALA A 180 2.38 16.59 -10.25
CA ALA A 180 2.20 17.89 -10.91
C ALA A 180 0.72 18.35 -10.87
N GLY A 181 0.44 19.42 -10.12
CA GLY A 181 -0.89 20.04 -10.06
C GLY A 181 -1.77 19.68 -8.85
N ILE A 182 -1.35 18.77 -7.95
CA ILE A 182 -2.10 18.44 -6.73
C ILE A 182 -1.69 19.37 -5.58
N LYS A 183 -2.66 20.05 -4.95
CA LYS A 183 -2.37 20.95 -3.81
C LYS A 183 -2.26 20.15 -2.52
N PRO A 184 -1.49 20.64 -1.53
CA PRO A 184 -1.52 20.06 -0.20
C PRO A 184 -2.95 19.96 0.33
N LYS A 185 -3.30 18.81 0.92
CA LYS A 185 -4.67 18.51 1.41
C LYS A 185 -5.73 18.30 0.33
N ASP A 186 -5.36 18.20 -0.93
CA ASP A 186 -6.25 17.59 -1.92
C ASP A 186 -6.34 16.08 -1.70
N LEU A 187 -7.50 15.50 -2.05
CA LEU A 187 -7.73 14.07 -2.03
C LEU A 187 -7.00 13.40 -3.20
N LEU A 188 -6.34 12.28 -2.92
CA LEU A 188 -5.60 11.51 -3.94
C LEU A 188 -6.53 10.61 -4.79
N GLY A 189 -7.78 10.42 -4.36
CA GLY A 189 -8.77 9.62 -5.06
C GLY A 189 -8.47 8.13 -4.99
N VAL A 190 -7.78 7.67 -3.93
CA VAL A 190 -7.35 6.27 -3.77
C VAL A 190 -8.53 5.29 -3.91
N PRO A 191 -9.71 5.52 -3.31
CA PRO A 191 -10.85 4.61 -3.49
C PRO A 191 -11.31 4.47 -4.94
N TRP A 192 -11.37 5.58 -5.69
CA TRP A 192 -11.83 5.55 -7.09
C TRP A 192 -10.78 4.92 -8.01
N ARG A 193 -9.49 5.21 -7.78
CA ARG A 193 -8.39 4.57 -8.52
C ARG A 193 -8.38 3.06 -8.31
N ALA A 194 -8.62 2.59 -7.08
CA ALA A 194 -8.74 1.16 -6.79
C ALA A 194 -9.98 0.57 -7.46
N ALA A 195 -11.14 1.20 -7.32
CA ALA A 195 -12.39 0.69 -7.90
C ALA A 195 -12.33 0.51 -9.44
N PHE A 196 -11.54 1.33 -10.13
CA PHE A 196 -11.37 1.23 -11.57
C PHE A 196 -10.31 0.22 -12.02
N ALA A 197 -9.27 0.01 -11.21
CA ALA A 197 -8.14 -0.85 -11.57
C ALA A 197 -8.35 -2.34 -11.21
N LEU A 198 -9.25 -2.63 -10.26
CA LEU A 198 -9.56 -4.00 -9.78
C LEU A 198 -10.62 -4.70 -10.65
#